data_AF-A0A0Z8MTW9-F1
#
_entry.id   AF-A0A0Z8MTW9-F1
#
_cell.length_a   1.000
_cell.length_b   1.000
_cell.length_c   1.000
_cell.angle_alpha   90.00
_cell.angle_beta   90.00
_cell.angle_gamma   90.00
#
_symmetry.space_group_name_H-M   'P 1'
#
loop_
_entity.id
_entity.type
_entity.pdbx_description
1 polymer ?
#
loop_
_entity_poly.entity_id
_entity_poly.type
_entity_poly.pdbx_seq_one_letter_code
_entity_poly.pdbx_strand_id
1 'polypeptide(L)'
;MAQFRYQRALEKPKRKALHEAIETWQEAPKHAHPTINNLLLKGASGLNKKQLMAHRGGHNGIDSLTSQELIRYQALEDMAIAMINLDMTYQEIKNMVFRKNAPQGA
;
A
#
# COMPACT_ATOMS: atom_id res chain seq x y z
N MET A 1 6.58 0.01 -23.34
CA MET A 1 7.17 1.34 -23.01
C MET A 1 6.13 2.36 -22.51
N ALA A 2 4.92 2.45 -23.08
CA ALA A 2 3.91 3.45 -22.66
C ALA A 2 3.30 3.22 -21.26
N GLN A 3 3.03 1.96 -20.87
CA GLN A 3 2.34 1.65 -19.61
C GLN A 3 3.07 2.14 -18.35
N PHE A 4 4.40 2.07 -18.31
CA PHE A 4 5.20 2.53 -17.16
C PHE A 4 5.13 4.04 -16.93
N ARG A 5 5.07 4.84 -18.00
CA ARG A 5 4.95 6.31 -17.88
C ARG A 5 3.58 6.73 -17.37
N TYR A 6 2.52 6.07 -17.85
CA TYR A 6 1.15 6.28 -17.37
C TYR A 6 0.98 5.86 -15.91
N GLN A 7 1.54 4.70 -15.53
CA GLN A 7 1.51 4.23 -14.14
C GLN A 7 2.20 5.23 -13.19
N ARG A 8 3.39 5.74 -13.55
CA ARG A 8 4.13 6.70 -12.72
C ARG A 8 3.43 8.06 -12.58
N ALA A 9 2.67 8.50 -13.59
CA ALA A 9 1.86 9.71 -13.51
C ALA A 9 0.70 9.56 -12.51
N LEU A 10 0.13 8.35 -12.40
CA LEU A 10 -0.94 8.04 -11.46
C LEU A 10 -0.45 7.76 -10.03
N GLU A 11 0.80 7.32 -9.85
CA GLU A 11 1.40 7.07 -8.53
C GLU A 11 1.52 8.34 -7.67
N LYS A 12 2.00 9.45 -8.25
CA LYS A 12 2.23 10.69 -7.52
C LYS A 12 0.96 11.26 -6.85
N PRO A 13 -0.17 11.44 -7.55
CA PRO A 13 -1.38 11.97 -6.93
C PRO A 13 -1.93 11.02 -5.87
N LYS A 14 -1.86 9.70 -6.07
CA LYS A 14 -2.31 8.71 -5.07
C LYS A 14 -1.47 8.75 -3.80
N ARG A 15 -0.14 8.81 -3.92
CA ARG A 15 0.74 8.96 -2.76
C ARG A 15 0.46 10.24 -1.97
N LYS A 16 0.15 11.35 -2.66
CA LYS A 16 -0.25 12.60 -2.01
C LYS A 16 -1.57 12.43 -1.27
N ALA A 17 -2.57 11.83 -1.91
CA ALA A 17 -3.87 11.57 -1.29
C ALA A 17 -3.76 10.65 -0.05
N LEU A 18 -2.94 9.59 -0.12
CA LEU A 18 -2.67 8.74 1.04
C LEU A 18 -1.95 9.49 2.16
N HIS A 19 -1.02 10.38 1.80
CA HIS A 19 -0.33 11.21 2.78
C HIS A 19 -1.31 12.12 3.51
N GLU A 20 -2.13 12.86 2.76
CA GLU A 20 -3.16 13.76 3.29
C GLU A 20 -4.18 13.00 4.16
N ALA A 21 -4.67 11.85 3.70
CA ALA A 21 -5.59 11.02 4.48
C ALA A 21 -4.98 10.62 5.83
N ILE A 22 -3.72 10.17 5.84
CA ILE A 22 -3.00 9.79 7.06
C ILE A 22 -2.80 11.00 8.00
N GLU A 23 -2.54 12.21 7.47
CA GLU A 23 -2.40 13.42 8.28
C GLU A 23 -3.71 13.80 8.98
N THR A 24 -4.85 13.55 8.34
CA THR A 24 -6.19 13.82 8.91
C THR A 24 -6.72 12.70 9.81
N TRP A 25 -6.03 11.57 9.89
CA TRP A 25 -6.54 10.37 10.55
C TRP A 25 -6.38 10.44 12.08
N GLN A 26 -7.50 10.53 12.80
CA GLN A 26 -7.48 10.64 14.27
C GLN A 26 -6.99 9.35 14.95
N GLU A 27 -7.41 8.19 14.46
CA GLU A 27 -7.07 6.86 15.01
C GLU A 27 -5.73 6.31 14.47
N ALA A 28 -4.87 7.20 13.97
CA ALA A 28 -3.62 6.82 13.34
C ALA A 28 -2.65 6.15 14.33
N PRO A 29 -2.01 5.03 13.95
CA PRO A 29 -1.02 4.38 14.79
C PRO A 29 0.25 5.24 14.89
N LYS A 30 1.06 5.01 15.93
CA LYS A 30 2.39 5.62 16.03
C LYS A 30 3.20 5.33 14.76
N HIS A 31 3.71 6.39 14.13
CA HIS A 31 4.37 6.32 12.83
C HIS A 31 3.45 5.78 11.71
N ALA A 32 2.30 6.42 11.49
CA ALA A 32 1.28 5.98 10.54
C ALA A 32 1.76 5.84 9.10
N HIS A 33 2.50 6.83 8.56
CA HIS A 33 3.03 6.75 7.19
C HIS A 33 3.87 5.50 6.91
N PRO A 34 4.95 5.20 7.67
CA PRO A 34 5.72 3.98 7.43
C PRO A 34 4.93 2.70 7.75
N THR A 35 4.02 2.75 8.73
CA THR A 35 3.17 1.61 9.11
C THR A 35 2.23 1.20 7.97
N ILE A 36 1.47 2.16 7.43
CA ILE A 36 0.57 1.92 6.30
C ILE A 36 1.36 1.53 5.05
N ASN A 37 2.43 2.24 4.71
CA ASN A 37 3.24 1.88 3.55
C ASN A 37 3.77 0.43 3.61
N ASN A 38 4.28 0.01 4.77
CA ASN A 38 4.78 -1.36 4.92
C ASN A 38 3.64 -2.39 4.89
N LEU A 39 2.47 -2.06 5.44
CA LEU A 39 1.27 -2.89 5.36
C LEU A 39 0.84 -3.11 3.91
N LEU A 40 0.75 -2.04 3.12
CA LEU A 40 0.34 -2.11 1.71
C LEU A 40 1.36 -2.86 0.85
N LEU A 41 2.66 -2.62 1.07
CA LEU A 41 3.73 -3.37 0.39
C LEU A 41 3.63 -4.88 0.68
N LYS A 42 3.41 -5.24 1.95
CA LYS A 42 3.23 -6.64 2.35
C LYS A 42 1.94 -7.24 1.80
N GLY A 43 0.85 -6.49 1.75
CA GLY A 43 -0.40 -6.93 1.13
C GLY A 43 -0.26 -7.21 -0.37
N ALA A 44 0.51 -6.37 -1.08
CA ALA A 44 0.68 -6.45 -2.52
C ALA A 44 1.69 -7.53 -2.96
N SER A 45 2.81 -7.65 -2.25
CA SER A 45 3.97 -8.50 -2.62
C SER A 45 4.22 -9.68 -1.69
N GLY A 46 3.55 -9.75 -0.55
CA GLY A 46 3.85 -10.70 0.53
C GLY A 46 5.10 -10.33 1.35
N LEU A 47 5.87 -9.32 0.91
CA LEU A 47 7.16 -8.95 1.49
C LEU A 47 7.11 -7.55 2.11
N ASN A 48 7.85 -7.36 3.22
CA ASN A 48 8.04 -6.03 3.79
C ASN A 48 9.05 -5.20 2.97
N LYS A 49 9.14 -3.89 3.21
CA LYS A 49 10.07 -3.00 2.49
C LYS A 49 11.52 -3.52 2.48
N LYS A 50 12.03 -3.97 3.63
CA LYS A 50 13.42 -4.45 3.76
C LYS A 50 13.65 -5.73 2.96
N GLN A 51 12.71 -6.66 3.00
CA GLN A 51 12.73 -7.89 2.21
C GLN A 51 12.68 -7.59 0.71
N LEU A 52 11.76 -6.72 0.27
CA LEU A 52 11.68 -6.30 -1.13
C LEU A 52 13.00 -5.72 -1.64
N MET A 53 13.64 -4.85 -0.86
CA MET A 53 14.92 -4.26 -1.23
C MET A 53 16.04 -5.30 -1.24
N ALA A 54 16.10 -6.20 -0.26
CA ALA A 54 17.11 -7.25 -0.20
C ALA A 54 16.98 -8.28 -1.35
N HIS A 55 15.75 -8.68 -1.68
CA HIS A 55 15.49 -9.69 -2.72
C HIS A 55 15.60 -9.14 -4.15
N ARG A 56 15.32 -7.84 -4.36
CA ARG A 56 15.20 -7.27 -5.72
C ARG A 56 16.19 -6.14 -6.01
N GLY A 57 17.01 -5.73 -5.04
CA GLY A 57 18.07 -4.73 -5.23
C GLY A 57 17.59 -3.30 -5.52
N GLY A 58 16.31 -3.00 -5.31
CA GLY A 58 15.75 -1.67 -5.61
C GLY A 58 16.02 -0.63 -4.53
N HIS A 59 16.10 0.64 -4.93
CA HIS A 59 16.34 1.79 -4.04
C HIS A 59 15.12 2.12 -3.16
N ASN A 60 13.90 1.80 -3.62
CA ASN A 60 12.65 2.04 -2.90
C ASN A 60 11.72 0.82 -3.00
N GLY A 61 10.91 0.59 -1.97
CA GLY A 61 10.00 -0.56 -1.91
C GLY A 61 8.97 -0.62 -3.05
N ILE A 62 8.53 0.53 -3.57
CA ILE A 62 7.57 0.59 -4.71
C ILE A 62 8.28 0.35 -6.04
N ASP A 63 9.48 0.91 -6.23
CA ASP A 63 10.28 0.69 -7.45
C ASP A 63 10.74 -0.78 -7.57
N SER A 64 10.77 -1.50 -6.45
CA SER A 64 11.03 -2.96 -6.41
C SER A 64 9.81 -3.81 -6.77
N LEU A 65 8.61 -3.25 -6.93
CA LEU A 65 7.40 -4.02 -7.26
C LEU A 65 7.37 -4.39 -8.75
N THR A 66 6.93 -5.61 -9.04
CA THR A 66 6.52 -6.01 -10.40
C THR A 66 5.26 -5.27 -10.81
N SER A 67 4.96 -5.24 -12.12
CA SER A 67 3.74 -4.60 -12.63
C SER A 67 2.45 -5.14 -11.99
N GLN A 68 2.39 -6.44 -11.66
CA GLN A 68 1.22 -7.03 -11.02
C GLN A 68 1.12 -6.66 -9.53
N GLU A 69 2.25 -6.65 -8.82
CA GLU A 69 2.30 -6.18 -7.43
C GLU A 69 1.99 -4.68 -7.35
N LEU A 70 2.42 -3.88 -8.33
CA LEU A 70 2.13 -2.44 -8.38
C LEU A 70 0.63 -2.18 -8.55
N ILE A 71 -0.06 -2.91 -9.44
CA ILE A 71 -1.51 -2.81 -9.59
C ILE A 71 -2.22 -3.15 -8.28
N ARG A 72 -1.79 -4.23 -7.59
CA ARG A 72 -2.34 -4.60 -6.28
C ARG A 72 -2.07 -3.53 -5.24
N TYR A 73 -0.86 -2.99 -5.20
CA TYR A 73 -0.48 -1.93 -4.28
C TYR A 73 -1.36 -0.68 -4.47
N GLN A 74 -1.57 -0.24 -5.70
CA GLN A 74 -2.45 0.89 -6.01
C GLN A 74 -3.91 0.65 -5.59
N ALA A 75 -4.43 -0.56 -5.82
CA ALA A 75 -5.79 -0.91 -5.36
C ALA A 75 -5.89 -0.93 -3.82
N LEU A 76 -4.81 -1.31 -3.13
CA LEU A 76 -4.73 -1.26 -1.68
C LEU A 76 -4.57 0.18 -1.16
N GLU A 77 -3.84 1.06 -1.87
CA GLU A 77 -3.77 2.50 -1.56
C GLU A 77 -5.14 3.15 -1.63
N ASP A 78 -5.89 2.97 -2.73
CA ASP A 78 -7.23 3.55 -2.90
C ASP A 78 -8.18 3.07 -1.79
N MET A 79 -8.10 1.79 -1.44
CA MET A 79 -8.88 1.19 -0.36
C MET A 79 -8.47 1.76 1.02
N ALA A 80 -7.18 1.92 1.29
CA ALA A 80 -6.70 2.48 2.55
C ALA A 80 -7.13 3.94 2.72
N ILE A 81 -7.04 4.75 1.66
CA ILE A 81 -7.55 6.14 1.65
C ILE A 81 -9.04 6.15 2.00
N ALA A 82 -9.85 5.32 1.32
CA ALA A 82 -11.29 5.25 1.57
C ALA A 82 -11.61 4.86 3.02
N MET A 83 -10.90 3.86 3.57
CA MET A 83 -11.11 3.42 4.95
C MET A 83 -10.67 4.47 5.98
N ILE A 84 -9.56 5.16 5.74
CA ILE A 84 -9.10 6.26 6.61
C ILE A 84 -10.14 7.39 6.62
N ASN A 85 -10.68 7.76 5.45
CA ASN A 85 -11.72 8.79 5.34
C ASN A 85 -13.07 8.39 5.95
N LEU A 86 -13.26 7.11 6.26
CA LEU A 86 -14.42 6.58 6.98
C LEU A 86 -14.12 6.36 8.48
N ASP A 87 -13.03 6.95 8.98
CA ASP A 87 -12.56 6.84 10.37
C ASP A 87 -12.30 5.40 10.84
N MET A 88 -12.02 4.49 9.89
CA MET A 88 -11.70 3.10 10.23
C MET A 88 -10.35 3.02 10.96
N THR A 89 -10.25 2.06 11.86
CA THR A 89 -9.04 1.82 12.65
C THR A 89 -7.96 1.10 11.83
N TYR A 90 -6.70 1.20 12.29
CA TYR A 90 -5.60 0.48 11.67
C TYR A 90 -5.83 -1.03 11.60
N GLN A 91 -6.46 -1.63 12.62
CA GLN A 91 -6.70 -3.08 12.64
C GLN A 91 -7.71 -3.49 11.57
N GLU A 92 -8.75 -2.69 11.32
CA GLU A 92 -9.73 -2.96 10.27
C GLU A 92 -9.08 -2.85 8.88
N ILE A 93 -8.29 -1.80 8.66
CA ILE A 93 -7.52 -1.62 7.42
C ILE A 93 -6.59 -2.82 7.21
N LYS A 94 -5.84 -3.22 8.24
CA LYS A 94 -4.93 -4.36 8.22
C LYS A 94 -5.65 -5.66 7.89
N ASN A 95 -6.78 -5.91 8.54
CA ASN A 95 -7.59 -7.11 8.28
C ASN A 95 -8.06 -7.14 6.83
N MET A 96 -8.53 -6.02 6.28
CA MET A 96 -8.97 -5.93 4.89
C MET A 96 -7.84 -6.16 3.88
N VAL A 97 -6.64 -5.60 4.14
CA VAL A 97 -5.45 -5.82 3.32
C VAL A 97 -5.12 -7.32 3.21
N PHE A 98 -5.22 -8.07 4.31
CA PHE A 98 -4.89 -9.50 4.32
C PHE A 98 -6.07 -10.43 4.02
N ARG A 99 -7.32 -9.98 4.14
CA ARG A 99 -8.51 -10.77 3.83
C ARG A 99 -8.59 -11.17 2.35
N LYS A 100 -8.04 -10.36 1.44
CA LYS A 100 -7.91 -10.70 0.01
C LYS A 100 -6.82 -11.75 -0.28
N ASN A 101 -5.94 -12.05 0.68
CA ASN A 101 -4.87 -13.04 0.56
C ASN A 101 -5.12 -14.32 1.37
N ALA A 102 -6.24 -14.42 2.08
CA ALA A 102 -6.65 -15.68 2.69
C ALA A 102 -7.21 -16.59 1.59
N PRO A 103 -6.78 -17.87 1.50
CA PRO A 103 -7.54 -18.84 0.71
C PRO A 103 -8.96 -18.83 1.26
N GLN A 104 -9.93 -18.51 0.40
CA GLN A 104 -11.32 -18.77 0.72
C GLN A 104 -11.40 -20.26 1.03
N GLY A 105 -11.84 -20.57 2.25
CA GLY A 105 -11.87 -21.93 2.78
C GLY A 105 -12.50 -22.89 1.77
N ALA A 106 -11.85 -24.03 1.62
CA ALA A 106 -12.42 -25.23 1.01
C ALA A 106 -13.60 -25.75 1.85
#